data_AF-A0A0D8IBW7-F1
#
_entry.id   AF-A0A0D8IBW7-F1
#
_cell.length_a   1.000
_cell.length_b   1.000
_cell.length_c   1.000
_cell.angle_alpha   90.00
_cell.angle_beta   90.00
_cell.angle_gamma   90.00
#
_symmetry.space_group_name_H-M   'P 1'
#
loop_
_entity.id
_entity.type
_entity.pdbx_description
1 polymer ?
#
loop_
_entity_poly.entity_id
_entity_poly.type
_entity_poly.pdbx_seq_one_letter_code
_entity_poly.pdbx_strand_id
1 'polypeptide(L)'
;MQNLFLEQEMESIIMKADAMDQKTLKAYMQMIGKPKTVEEFLKSLQQAIEKGTSQQMIYLKIIEKIRSKALFPFVMDIVKNITNPIQVQTIFKSTVALPDEADRVEEYIPVILDAIKRNVDTEVIYHGVCLIYRTIKKYPQLEEIVQQNKLILEYKELEKIIKKFDILEKWETEGHRGKSKPGYLLKQEDFVNFTLQFIKFQ
;
A
#
# COMPACT_ATOMS: atom_id res chain seq x y z
N MET A 1 -0.64 22.03 8.04
CA MET A 1 0.46 21.40 7.28
C MET A 1 -0.04 20.58 6.08
N GLN A 2 -1.17 19.86 6.19
CA GLN A 2 -1.78 19.13 5.05
C GLN A 2 -2.14 20.06 3.86
N ASN A 3 -2.74 21.23 4.11
CA ASN A 3 -3.06 22.20 3.04
C ASN A 3 -1.81 22.65 2.26
N LEU A 4 -0.68 22.87 2.96
CA LEU A 4 0.59 23.25 2.32
C LEU A 4 1.19 22.14 1.45
N PHE A 5 0.86 20.86 1.70
CA PHE A 5 1.31 19.76 0.85
C PHE A 5 0.44 19.62 -0.40
N LEU A 6 -0.88 19.78 -0.25
CA LEU A 6 -1.84 19.72 -1.36
C LEU A 6 -1.58 20.78 -2.43
N GLU A 7 -1.13 21.96 -2.02
CA GLU A 7 -0.78 23.08 -2.90
C GLU A 7 0.59 22.91 -3.58
N GLN A 8 1.41 21.93 -3.19
CA GLN A 8 2.72 21.74 -3.82
C GLN A 8 2.59 21.33 -5.27
N GLU A 9 3.48 21.86 -6.09
CA GLU A 9 3.63 21.44 -7.47
C GLU A 9 4.13 20.00 -7.54
N MET A 10 3.50 19.20 -8.39
CA MET A 10 3.92 17.82 -8.66
C MET A 10 5.36 17.76 -9.20
N GLU A 11 5.78 18.77 -9.96
CA GLU A 11 7.16 18.87 -10.46
C GLU A 11 8.18 19.01 -9.31
N SER A 12 7.89 19.83 -8.30
CA SER A 12 8.74 19.95 -7.11
C SER A 12 8.89 18.62 -6.37
N ILE A 13 7.82 17.83 -6.29
CA ILE A 13 7.82 16.52 -5.64
C ILE A 13 8.62 15.51 -6.46
N ILE A 14 8.47 15.50 -7.78
CA ILE A 14 9.21 14.61 -8.68
C ILE A 14 10.71 14.91 -8.63
N MET A 15 11.11 16.19 -8.52
CA MET A 15 12.52 16.56 -8.39
C MET A 15 13.16 16.04 -7.09
N LYS A 16 12.37 15.78 -6.05
CA LYS A 16 12.83 15.19 -4.78
C LYS A 16 12.90 13.66 -4.81
N ALA A 17 12.33 13.01 -5.83
CA ALA A 17 12.38 11.57 -5.99
C ALA A 17 13.77 11.09 -6.46
N ASP A 18 14.05 9.79 -6.29
CA ASP A 18 15.29 9.14 -6.74
C ASP A 18 15.58 9.49 -8.21
N ALA A 19 16.81 9.93 -8.49
CA ALA A 19 17.20 10.42 -9.82
C ALA A 19 16.91 9.40 -10.95
N MET A 20 17.02 8.11 -10.65
CA MET A 20 16.74 7.03 -11.59
C MET A 20 15.26 6.92 -11.97
N ASP A 21 14.34 7.39 -11.11
CA ASP A 21 12.90 7.32 -11.33
C ASP A 21 12.34 8.58 -12.00
N GLN A 22 13.05 9.71 -11.96
CA GLN A 22 12.55 10.99 -12.45
C GLN A 22 12.13 10.98 -13.93
N LYS A 23 12.88 10.30 -14.80
CA LYS A 23 12.52 10.17 -16.23
C LYS A 23 11.20 9.43 -16.41
N THR A 24 11.03 8.31 -15.70
CA THR A 24 9.80 7.51 -15.74
C THR A 24 8.63 8.27 -15.13
N LEU A 25 8.85 8.97 -14.03
CA LEU A 25 7.84 9.83 -13.39
C LEU A 25 7.34 10.91 -14.35
N LYS A 26 8.25 11.60 -15.06
CA LYS A 26 7.86 12.61 -16.08
C LYS A 26 7.00 12.00 -17.20
N ALA A 27 7.33 10.80 -17.68
CA ALA A 27 6.53 10.11 -18.68
C ALA A 27 5.14 9.73 -18.15
N TYR A 28 5.06 9.18 -16.94
CA TYR A 28 3.78 8.84 -16.32
C TYR A 28 2.90 10.07 -16.09
N MET A 29 3.48 11.20 -15.65
CA MET A 29 2.74 12.46 -15.50
C MET A 29 2.09 12.91 -16.81
N GLN A 30 2.78 12.75 -17.96
CA GLN A 30 2.20 13.08 -19.25
C GLN A 30 1.00 12.18 -19.59
N MET A 31 1.10 10.87 -19.29
CA MET A 31 0.02 9.91 -19.56
C MET A 31 -1.26 10.18 -18.76
N ILE A 32 -1.15 10.83 -17.60
CA ILE A 32 -2.29 11.19 -16.73
C ILE A 32 -2.74 12.65 -16.89
N GLY A 33 -2.29 13.36 -17.93
CA GLY A 33 -2.73 14.72 -18.22
C GLY A 33 -1.98 15.82 -17.47
N LYS A 34 -0.84 15.50 -16.86
CA LYS A 34 0.09 16.45 -16.19
C LYS A 34 -0.61 17.32 -15.13
N PRO A 35 -1.17 16.73 -14.05
CA PRO A 35 -1.71 17.50 -12.95
C PRO A 35 -0.62 18.42 -12.37
N LYS A 36 -0.99 19.67 -12.07
CA LYS A 36 -0.06 20.71 -11.63
C LYS A 36 0.24 20.56 -10.15
N THR A 37 -0.79 20.35 -9.33
CA THR A 37 -0.68 20.25 -7.87
C THR A 37 -0.91 18.83 -7.37
N VAL A 38 -0.49 18.55 -6.14
CA VAL A 38 -0.83 17.30 -5.44
C VAL A 38 -2.33 17.12 -5.33
N GLU A 39 -3.07 18.19 -5.04
CA GLU A 39 -4.52 18.13 -4.94
C GLU A 39 -5.17 17.67 -6.25
N GLU A 40 -4.78 18.26 -7.38
CA GLU A 40 -5.25 17.84 -8.70
C GLU A 40 -4.91 16.36 -8.96
N PHE A 41 -3.68 15.95 -8.66
CA PHE A 41 -3.24 14.57 -8.80
C PHE A 41 -4.10 13.59 -7.98
N LEU A 42 -4.37 13.90 -6.71
CA LEU A 42 -5.15 13.04 -5.82
C LEU A 42 -6.63 12.99 -6.22
N LYS A 43 -7.22 14.13 -6.64
CA LYS A 43 -8.59 14.16 -7.16
C LYS A 43 -8.73 13.31 -8.42
N SER A 44 -7.79 13.40 -9.35
CA SER A 44 -7.82 12.59 -10.57
C SER A 44 -7.56 11.11 -10.29
N LEU A 45 -6.70 10.77 -9.33
CA LEU A 45 -6.54 9.39 -8.85
C LEU A 45 -7.85 8.84 -8.28
N GLN A 46 -8.52 9.58 -7.38
CA GLN A 46 -9.80 9.17 -6.79
C GLN A 46 -10.84 8.91 -7.87
N GLN A 47 -10.98 9.83 -8.83
CA GLN A 47 -11.90 9.66 -9.97
C GLN A 47 -11.53 8.44 -10.83
N ALA A 48 -10.24 8.19 -11.06
CA ALA A 48 -9.78 7.04 -11.83
C ALA A 48 -10.10 5.72 -11.14
N ILE A 49 -10.02 5.68 -9.80
CA ILE A 49 -10.41 4.54 -8.96
C ILE A 49 -11.92 4.33 -9.00
N GLU A 50 -12.71 5.37 -8.75
CA GLU A 50 -14.19 5.30 -8.74
C GLU A 50 -14.74 4.82 -10.08
N LYS A 51 -14.16 5.28 -11.19
CA LYS A 51 -14.54 4.88 -12.54
C LYS A 51 -13.92 3.55 -12.98
N GLY A 52 -13.03 2.96 -12.18
CA GLY A 52 -12.34 1.71 -12.50
C GLY A 52 -11.45 1.78 -13.74
N THR A 53 -10.92 2.95 -14.09
CA THR A 53 -10.12 3.13 -15.31
C THR A 53 -8.74 2.50 -15.20
N SER A 54 -8.10 2.17 -16.32
CA SER A 54 -6.72 1.67 -16.32
C SER A 54 -5.69 2.71 -15.83
N GLN A 55 -6.02 4.01 -15.90
CA GLN A 55 -5.13 5.09 -15.45
C GLN A 55 -4.79 5.00 -13.96
N GLN A 56 -5.66 4.43 -13.12
CA GLN A 56 -5.40 4.27 -11.69
C GLN A 56 -4.05 3.59 -11.41
N MET A 57 -3.65 2.63 -12.26
CA MET A 57 -2.36 1.93 -12.14
C MET A 57 -1.17 2.87 -12.34
N ILE A 58 -1.30 3.85 -13.24
CA ILE A 58 -0.26 4.83 -13.51
C ILE A 58 -0.11 5.78 -12.31
N TYR A 59 -1.22 6.27 -11.75
CA TYR A 59 -1.21 7.08 -10.53
C TYR A 59 -0.55 6.33 -9.35
N LEU A 60 -0.91 5.07 -9.12
CA LEU A 60 -0.33 4.26 -8.04
C LEU A 60 1.16 3.97 -8.28
N LYS A 61 1.59 3.79 -9.54
CA LYS A 61 3.02 3.70 -9.89
C LYS A 61 3.80 4.98 -9.66
N ILE A 62 3.17 6.14 -9.88
CA ILE A 62 3.75 7.44 -9.54
C ILE A 62 3.95 7.53 -8.02
N ILE A 63 2.94 7.17 -7.21
CA ILE A 63 3.03 7.16 -5.74
C ILE A 63 4.17 6.25 -5.26
N GLU A 64 4.24 5.02 -5.78
CA GLU A 64 5.27 4.02 -5.46
C GLU A 64 6.70 4.52 -5.71
N LYS A 65 6.89 5.32 -6.76
CA LYS A 65 8.19 5.86 -7.18
C LYS A 65 8.55 7.18 -6.49
N ILE A 66 7.57 8.05 -6.26
CA ILE A 66 7.79 9.32 -5.53
C ILE A 66 8.20 9.04 -4.08
N ARG A 67 7.62 8.01 -3.44
CA ARG A 67 7.91 7.62 -2.05
C ARG A 67 7.81 8.78 -1.06
N SER A 68 6.94 9.75 -1.33
CA SER A 68 6.68 10.87 -0.42
C SER A 68 5.81 10.36 0.72
N LYS A 69 6.35 10.43 1.94
CA LYS A 69 5.65 10.04 3.17
C LYS A 69 4.36 10.84 3.38
N ALA A 70 4.30 12.07 2.86
CA ALA A 70 3.12 12.94 2.94
C ALA A 70 1.93 12.44 2.12
N LEU A 71 2.12 11.53 1.15
CA LEU A 71 1.03 10.93 0.37
C LEU A 71 0.26 9.86 1.16
N PHE A 72 0.89 9.26 2.18
CA PHE A 72 0.32 8.14 2.93
C PHE A 72 -1.11 8.38 3.45
N PRO A 73 -1.41 9.46 4.21
CA PRO A 73 -2.76 9.67 4.74
C PRO A 73 -3.82 9.75 3.63
N PHE A 74 -3.51 10.46 2.54
CA PHE A 74 -4.43 10.60 1.42
C PHE A 74 -4.70 9.27 0.72
N VAL A 75 -3.66 8.46 0.50
CA VAL A 75 -3.80 7.14 -0.11
C VAL A 75 -4.57 6.18 0.79
N MET A 76 -4.38 6.25 2.11
CA MET A 76 -5.15 5.45 3.05
C MET A 76 -6.62 5.91 3.17
N ASP A 77 -6.89 7.21 3.04
CA ASP A 77 -8.26 7.72 3.00
C ASP A 77 -9.04 7.22 1.78
N ILE A 78 -8.35 7.08 0.64
CA ILE A 78 -8.92 6.47 -0.57
C ILE A 78 -9.31 5.00 -0.30
N VAL A 79 -8.47 4.23 0.40
CA VAL A 79 -8.72 2.81 0.72
C VAL A 79 -9.99 2.61 1.55
N LYS A 80 -10.35 3.56 2.44
CA LYS A 80 -11.53 3.47 3.31
C LYS A 80 -12.81 3.11 2.54
N ASN A 81 -12.96 3.63 1.31
CA ASN A 81 -14.20 3.51 0.56
C ASN A 81 -14.15 2.48 -0.59
N ILE A 82 -13.03 1.78 -0.77
CA ILE A 82 -12.86 0.83 -1.87
C ILE A 82 -13.35 -0.56 -1.47
N THR A 83 -14.10 -1.18 -2.39
CA THR A 83 -14.63 -2.55 -2.28
C THR A 83 -14.13 -3.47 -3.39
N ASN A 84 -13.26 -2.97 -4.28
CA ASN A 84 -12.62 -3.79 -5.30
C ASN A 84 -11.27 -4.32 -4.77
N PRO A 85 -11.12 -5.66 -4.61
CA PRO A 85 -9.90 -6.25 -4.07
C PRO A 85 -8.63 -5.89 -4.86
N ILE A 86 -8.70 -5.83 -6.20
CA ILE A 86 -7.56 -5.50 -7.07
C ILE A 86 -7.07 -4.07 -6.81
N GLN A 87 -7.99 -3.14 -6.54
CA GLN A 87 -7.63 -1.77 -6.21
C GLN A 87 -6.95 -1.69 -4.84
N VAL A 88 -7.53 -2.36 -3.83
CA VAL A 88 -6.98 -2.38 -2.46
C VAL A 88 -5.57 -2.97 -2.44
N GLN A 89 -5.38 -4.16 -3.03
CA GLN A 89 -4.06 -4.81 -3.05
C GLN A 89 -3.01 -3.99 -3.82
N THR A 90 -3.40 -3.32 -4.91
CA THR A 90 -2.49 -2.42 -5.63
C THR A 90 -2.11 -1.21 -4.77
N ILE A 91 -3.06 -0.61 -4.05
CA ILE A 91 -2.78 0.51 -3.15
C ILE A 91 -1.83 0.11 -2.02
N PHE A 92 -2.08 -1.01 -1.36
CA PHE A 92 -1.19 -1.52 -0.29
C PHE A 92 0.24 -1.75 -0.81
N LYS A 93 0.36 -2.34 -1.99
CA LYS A 93 1.64 -2.58 -2.67
C LYS A 93 2.37 -1.29 -3.04
N SER A 94 1.64 -0.30 -3.57
CA SER A 94 2.22 0.98 -4.01
C SER A 94 2.51 1.94 -2.84
N THR A 95 1.94 1.69 -1.65
CA THR A 95 2.23 2.46 -0.45
C THR A 95 3.56 2.01 0.17
N VAL A 96 4.67 2.50 -0.39
CA VAL A 96 6.02 2.11 0.02
C VAL A 96 6.54 2.96 1.19
N ALA A 97 6.21 4.26 1.22
CA ALA A 97 6.72 5.20 2.20
C ALA A 97 5.75 5.43 3.37
N LEU A 98 6.22 5.14 4.59
CA LEU A 98 5.48 5.40 5.82
C LEU A 98 5.84 6.78 6.39
N PRO A 99 4.88 7.57 6.92
CA PRO A 99 5.10 8.76 7.75
C PRO A 99 6.16 8.54 8.81
N ASP A 100 6.86 9.59 9.24
CA ASP A 100 7.87 9.53 10.31
C ASP A 100 7.28 9.64 11.71
N GLU A 101 6.05 10.12 11.80
CA GLU A 101 5.29 10.19 13.05
C GLU A 101 4.50 8.89 13.26
N ALA A 102 4.78 8.17 14.35
CA ALA A 102 4.13 6.90 14.67
C ALA A 102 2.61 7.06 14.83
N ASP A 103 2.17 8.08 15.56
CA ASP A 103 0.76 8.40 15.83
C ASP A 103 -0.06 8.54 14.53
N ARG A 104 0.54 9.11 13.49
CA ARG A 104 -0.13 9.23 12.18
C ARG A 104 -0.32 7.89 11.50
N VAL A 105 0.58 6.94 11.69
CA VAL A 105 0.45 5.60 11.08
C VAL A 105 -0.52 4.75 11.89
N GLU A 106 -0.48 4.90 13.22
CA GLU A 106 -1.40 4.28 14.16
C GLU A 106 -2.87 4.47 13.78
N GLU A 107 -3.27 5.72 13.45
CA GLU A 107 -4.63 6.06 13.04
C GLU A 107 -5.15 5.25 11.83
N TYR A 108 -4.24 4.76 10.97
CA TYR A 108 -4.60 4.01 9.77
C TYR A 108 -4.45 2.49 9.91
N ILE A 109 -3.96 1.97 11.03
CA ILE A 109 -3.92 0.52 11.28
C ILE A 109 -5.35 -0.08 11.21
N PRO A 110 -6.37 0.47 11.91
CA PRO A 110 -7.74 -0.03 11.79
C PRO A 110 -8.29 0.04 10.37
N VAL A 111 -7.89 1.08 9.60
CA VAL A 111 -8.31 1.25 8.20
C VAL A 111 -7.76 0.14 7.31
N ILE A 112 -6.48 -0.21 7.48
CA ILE A 112 -5.83 -1.29 6.72
C ILE A 112 -6.52 -2.62 7.05
N LEU A 113 -6.74 -2.91 8.33
CA LEU A 113 -7.38 -4.14 8.78
C LEU A 113 -8.83 -4.24 8.30
N ASP A 114 -9.61 -3.17 8.42
CA ASP A 114 -10.97 -3.11 7.90
C ASP A 114 -11.02 -3.34 6.37
N ALA A 115 -10.09 -2.74 5.62
CA ALA A 115 -10.00 -2.95 4.18
C ALA A 115 -9.65 -4.40 3.81
N ILE A 116 -8.78 -5.08 4.58
CA ILE A 116 -8.54 -6.52 4.44
C ILE A 116 -9.82 -7.31 4.68
N LYS A 117 -10.55 -7.02 5.77
CA LYS A 117 -11.80 -7.71 6.13
C LYS A 117 -12.89 -7.55 5.08
N ARG A 118 -13.04 -6.36 4.50
CA ARG A 118 -14.05 -6.08 3.46
C ARG A 118 -13.69 -6.63 2.09
N ASN A 119 -12.41 -6.89 1.84
CA ASN A 119 -11.89 -7.29 0.53
C ASN A 119 -11.08 -8.59 0.67
N VAL A 120 -11.70 -9.64 1.21
CA VAL A 120 -11.02 -10.92 1.45
C VAL A 120 -10.57 -11.55 0.13
N ASP A 121 -9.32 -11.31 -0.21
CA ASP A 121 -8.58 -11.94 -1.30
C ASP A 121 -7.14 -12.17 -0.85
N THR A 122 -6.51 -13.22 -1.40
CA THR A 122 -5.13 -13.60 -1.07
C THR A 122 -4.15 -12.42 -1.26
N GLU A 123 -4.25 -11.66 -2.35
CA GLU A 123 -3.31 -10.57 -2.63
C GLU A 123 -3.55 -9.36 -1.73
N VAL A 124 -4.81 -9.11 -1.34
CA VAL A 124 -5.17 -8.07 -0.36
C VAL A 124 -4.59 -8.42 1.00
N ILE A 125 -4.80 -9.65 1.47
CA ILE A 125 -4.29 -10.09 2.77
C ILE A 125 -2.77 -10.04 2.76
N TYR A 126 -2.12 -10.56 1.70
CA TYR A 126 -0.66 -10.55 1.60
C TYR A 126 -0.08 -9.14 1.66
N HIS A 127 -0.52 -8.25 0.77
CA HIS A 127 0.02 -6.88 0.72
C HIS A 127 -0.38 -6.04 1.95
N GLY A 128 -1.56 -6.29 2.53
CA GLY A 128 -1.99 -5.67 3.77
C GLY A 128 -1.14 -6.10 4.97
N VAL A 129 -0.90 -7.41 5.12
CA VAL A 129 0.00 -7.95 6.15
C VAL A 129 1.42 -7.40 5.96
N CYS A 130 1.95 -7.34 4.73
CA CYS A 130 3.27 -6.76 4.48
C CYS A 130 3.33 -5.25 4.83
N LEU A 131 2.24 -4.50 4.62
CA LEU A 131 2.15 -3.09 5.06
C LEU A 131 2.16 -2.97 6.59
N ILE A 132 1.41 -3.83 7.29
CA ILE A 132 1.40 -3.90 8.75
C ILE A 132 2.77 -4.33 9.30
N TYR A 133 3.43 -5.31 8.67
CA TYR A 133 4.77 -5.74 9.04
C TYR A 133 5.80 -4.61 8.96
N ARG A 134 5.81 -3.86 7.86
CA ARG A 134 6.69 -2.69 7.71
C ARG A 134 6.39 -1.60 8.74
N THR A 135 5.11 -1.43 9.07
CA THR A 135 4.67 -0.50 10.09
C THR A 135 5.23 -0.87 11.46
N ILE A 136 5.07 -2.12 11.90
CA ILE A 136 5.61 -2.60 13.17
C ILE A 136 7.14 -2.62 13.17
N LYS A 137 7.79 -2.99 12.06
CA LYS A 137 9.25 -2.93 11.97
C LYS A 137 9.80 -1.51 12.11
N LYS A 138 9.09 -0.50 11.60
CA LYS A 138 9.45 0.91 11.76
C LYS A 138 9.08 1.44 13.15
N TYR A 139 7.94 1.00 13.70
CA TYR A 139 7.37 1.44 14.97
C TYR A 139 6.96 0.23 15.82
N PRO A 140 7.91 -0.42 16.52
CA PRO A 140 7.62 -1.63 17.29
C PRO A 140 6.52 -1.43 18.35
N GLN A 141 6.38 -0.22 18.89
CA GLN A 141 5.34 0.12 19.86
C GLN A 141 3.91 -0.05 19.32
N LEU A 142 3.70 -0.04 17.99
CA LEU A 142 2.39 -0.22 17.38
C LEU A 142 1.96 -1.70 17.31
N GLU A 143 2.83 -2.64 17.68
CA GLU A 143 2.50 -4.08 17.68
C GLU A 143 1.30 -4.39 18.56
N GLU A 144 1.22 -3.78 19.75
CA GLU A 144 0.11 -3.99 20.67
C GLU A 144 -1.23 -3.58 20.05
N ILE A 145 -1.24 -2.47 19.31
CA ILE A 145 -2.44 -1.92 18.67
C ILE A 145 -2.93 -2.87 17.57
N VAL A 146 -2.02 -3.42 16.78
CA VAL A 146 -2.35 -4.44 15.77
C VAL A 146 -2.94 -5.69 16.44
N GLN A 147 -2.37 -6.12 17.57
CA GLN A 147 -2.86 -7.28 18.32
C GLN A 147 -4.20 -7.03 19.03
N GLN A 148 -4.51 -5.79 19.42
CA GLN A 148 -5.81 -5.42 19.99
C GLN A 148 -6.90 -5.37 18.91
N ASN A 149 -6.56 -4.97 17.68
CA ASN A 149 -7.46 -4.91 16.54
C ASN A 149 -7.53 -6.26 15.79
N LYS A 150 -7.80 -7.36 16.52
CA LYS A 150 -7.83 -8.69 15.90
C LYS A 150 -8.88 -8.76 14.80
N LEU A 151 -8.48 -9.35 13.68
CA LEU A 151 -9.32 -9.60 12.55
C LEU A 151 -9.71 -11.09 12.54
N ILE A 152 -11.00 -11.38 12.55
CA ILE A 152 -11.52 -12.74 12.48
C ILE A 152 -11.95 -12.99 11.03
N LEU A 153 -11.31 -13.98 10.40
CA LEU A 153 -11.59 -14.49 9.07
C LEU A 153 -12.13 -15.92 9.17
N GLU A 154 -12.76 -16.40 8.10
CA GLU A 154 -13.26 -17.77 8.03
C GLU A 154 -12.14 -18.75 7.64
N TYR A 155 -12.18 -19.98 8.16
CA TYR A 155 -11.19 -21.02 7.82
C TYR A 155 -11.03 -21.27 6.30
N LYS A 156 -12.13 -21.19 5.55
CA LYS A 156 -12.11 -21.32 4.07
C LYS A 156 -11.23 -20.27 3.38
N GLU A 157 -11.00 -19.13 4.03
CA GLU A 157 -10.19 -18.02 3.53
C GLU A 157 -8.71 -18.32 3.72
N LEU A 158 -8.34 -18.95 4.85
CA LEU A 158 -6.99 -19.46 5.09
C LEU A 158 -6.53 -20.42 3.99
N GLU A 159 -7.38 -21.36 3.59
CA GLU A 159 -7.05 -22.32 2.53
C GLU A 159 -6.78 -21.63 1.18
N LYS A 160 -7.55 -20.58 0.85
CA LYS A 160 -7.34 -19.80 -0.38
C LYS A 160 -6.03 -19.01 -0.33
N ILE A 161 -5.68 -18.48 0.85
CA ILE A 161 -4.43 -17.73 1.05
C ILE A 161 -3.23 -18.64 0.86
N ILE A 162 -3.22 -19.77 1.57
CA ILE A 162 -2.10 -20.73 1.55
C ILE A 162 -1.87 -21.26 0.13
N LYS A 163 -2.92 -21.64 -0.62
CA LYS A 163 -2.79 -22.17 -1.98
C LYS A 163 -2.14 -21.21 -2.99
N LYS A 164 -2.23 -19.90 -2.75
CA LYS A 164 -1.64 -18.87 -3.61
C LYS A 164 -0.34 -18.30 -3.04
N PHE A 165 0.07 -18.70 -1.83
CA PHE A 165 1.25 -18.17 -1.16
C PHE A 165 2.54 -18.51 -1.92
N ASP A 166 2.68 -19.75 -2.43
CA ASP A 166 3.83 -20.19 -3.24
C ASP A 166 4.03 -19.36 -4.52
N ILE A 167 2.96 -18.74 -5.01
CA ILE A 167 3.02 -17.81 -6.13
C ILE A 167 3.48 -16.45 -5.62
N LEU A 168 2.90 -15.95 -4.53
CA LEU A 168 3.20 -14.61 -3.99
C LEU A 168 4.59 -14.48 -3.38
N GLU A 169 5.15 -15.54 -2.79
CA GLU A 169 6.55 -15.59 -2.34
C GLU A 169 7.50 -15.27 -3.51
N LYS A 170 7.24 -15.85 -4.69
CA LYS A 170 8.01 -15.59 -5.92
C LYS A 170 7.85 -14.17 -6.46
N TRP A 171 6.89 -13.39 -5.97
CA TRP A 171 6.73 -11.99 -6.39
C TRP A 171 7.66 -11.06 -5.62
N GLU A 172 8.29 -11.53 -4.54
CA GLU A 172 9.20 -10.72 -3.74
C GLU A 172 10.58 -11.37 -3.48
N THR A 173 10.87 -12.60 -3.91
CA THR A 173 12.23 -13.15 -3.80
C THR A 173 13.23 -12.45 -4.74
N GLU A 174 14.51 -12.45 -4.37
CA GLU A 174 15.65 -11.91 -5.16
C GLU A 174 15.72 -12.47 -6.59
N GLY A 175 15.01 -13.56 -6.89
CA GLY A 175 14.93 -14.19 -8.21
C GLY A 175 13.84 -13.63 -9.15
N HIS A 176 12.96 -12.71 -8.72
CA HIS A 176 11.94 -12.14 -9.61
C HIS A 176 12.50 -11.00 -10.47
N ARG A 177 12.50 -11.20 -11.79
CA ARG A 177 13.05 -10.27 -12.80
C ARG A 177 12.69 -8.81 -12.50
N GLY A 178 13.72 -7.98 -12.30
CA GLY A 178 13.60 -6.52 -12.25
C GLY A 178 13.33 -5.91 -10.87
N LYS A 179 13.30 -6.69 -9.78
CA LYS A 179 13.25 -6.16 -8.42
C LYS A 179 14.64 -6.22 -7.76
N SER A 180 15.18 -5.06 -7.41
CA SER A 180 16.46 -4.90 -6.71
C SER A 180 16.34 -4.93 -5.18
N LYS A 181 15.16 -5.28 -4.65
CA LYS A 181 14.90 -5.31 -3.21
C LYS A 181 14.18 -6.61 -2.85
N PRO A 182 14.70 -7.40 -1.89
CA PRO A 182 14.02 -8.59 -1.41
C PRO A 182 12.67 -8.23 -0.80
N GLY A 183 11.77 -9.20 -0.76
CA GLY A 183 10.50 -9.12 -0.09
C GLY A 183 10.66 -8.84 1.39
N TYR A 184 9.61 -8.26 1.97
CA TYR A 184 9.66 -7.83 3.37
C TYR A 184 9.72 -9.03 4.33
N LEU A 185 9.18 -10.17 3.90
CA LEU A 185 9.20 -11.45 4.61
C LEU A 185 9.83 -12.50 3.69
N LEU A 186 10.91 -13.14 4.16
CA LEU A 186 11.75 -14.02 3.33
C LEU A 186 11.24 -15.46 3.27
N LYS A 187 10.49 -15.89 4.28
CA LYS A 187 9.95 -17.24 4.40
C LYS A 187 8.44 -17.20 4.59
N GLN A 188 7.74 -18.17 4.01
CA GLN A 188 6.31 -18.37 4.26
C GLN A 188 5.97 -18.49 5.74
N GLU A 189 6.81 -19.19 6.51
CA GLU A 189 6.62 -19.34 7.95
C GLU A 189 6.61 -18.00 8.67
N ASP A 190 7.51 -17.08 8.31
CA ASP A 190 7.57 -15.74 8.92
C ASP A 190 6.29 -14.95 8.65
N PHE A 191 5.77 -15.06 7.42
CA PHE A 191 4.50 -14.44 7.06
C PHE A 191 3.33 -15.03 7.83
N VAL A 192 3.22 -16.36 7.88
CA VAL A 192 2.11 -17.04 8.56
C VAL A 192 2.16 -16.74 10.05
N ASN A 193 3.33 -16.86 10.68
CA ASN A 193 3.51 -16.59 12.11
C ASN A 193 3.14 -15.15 12.45
N PHE A 194 3.59 -14.18 11.65
CA PHE A 194 3.23 -12.77 11.85
C PHE A 194 1.74 -12.51 11.63
N THR A 195 1.16 -13.05 10.55
CA THR A 195 -0.27 -12.93 10.24
C THR A 195 -1.14 -13.43 11.39
N LEU A 196 -0.79 -14.58 11.97
CA LEU A 196 -1.53 -15.22 13.05
C LEU A 196 -1.47 -14.46 14.39
N GLN A 197 -0.63 -13.43 14.52
CA GLN A 197 -0.63 -12.56 15.70
C GLN A 197 -1.92 -11.74 15.80
N PHE A 198 -2.48 -11.31 14.66
CA PHE A 198 -3.63 -10.41 14.62
C PHE A 198 -4.77 -10.87 13.71
N ILE A 199 -4.55 -11.82 12.79
CA ILE A 199 -5.62 -12.48 12.05
C ILE A 199 -5.87 -13.86 12.66
N LYS A 200 -7.10 -14.11 13.09
CA LYS A 200 -7.57 -15.42 13.54
C LYS A 200 -8.51 -16.01 12.49
N PHE A 201 -8.38 -17.30 12.26
CA PHE A 201 -9.25 -18.05 11.35
C PHE A 201 -10.17 -18.93 12.19
N GLN A 202 -11.48 -18.83 11.97
CA GLN A 202 -12.52 -19.57 12.70
C GLN A 202 -13.50 -20.23 11.73
#